data_AF-A0A950MMZ8-F1
#
_entry.id   AF-A0A950MMZ8-F1
#
_cell.length_a   1.000
_cell.length_b   1.000
_cell.length_c   1.000
_cell.angle_alpha   90.00
_cell.angle_beta   90.00
_cell.angle_gamma   90.00
#
_symmetry.space_group_name_H-M   'P 1'
#
loop_
_entity.id
_entity.type
_entity.pdbx_description
1 polymer ?
#
loop_
_entity_poly.entity_id
_entity_poly.type
_entity_poly.pdbx_seq_one_letter_code
_entity_poly.pdbx_strand_id
1 'polypeptide(L)'
;MKAPVRVAVTGAAGQIGYSLLFRIASGEMLGKDQPVILQLLDLPQAQTAVKGVMMELEDCAFPLLAGMVATDDPNVAFKDAQVALLVGAR
;
A
#
# COMPACT_ATOMS: atom_id res chain seq x y z
N MET A 1 -3.81 16.20 13.11
CA MET A 1 -3.98 15.34 11.91
C MET A 1 -4.78 14.12 12.32
N LYS A 2 -5.64 13.57 11.44
CA LYS A 2 -6.38 12.33 11.74
C LYS A 2 -5.40 11.19 12.00
N ALA A 3 -5.80 10.20 12.80
CA ALA A 3 -5.01 8.98 12.97
C ALA A 3 -4.86 8.27 11.60
N PRO A 4 -3.67 7.73 11.26
CA PRO A 4 -3.48 7.06 9.98
C PRO A 4 -4.39 5.84 9.82
N VAL A 5 -4.95 5.67 8.62
CA VAL A 5 -5.75 4.51 8.25
C VAL A 5 -4.85 3.45 7.63
N ARG A 6 -4.97 2.21 8.10
CA ARG A 6 -4.24 1.05 7.57
C ARG A 6 -4.94 0.47 6.34
N VAL A 7 -4.26 0.52 5.20
CA VAL A 7 -4.79 0.07 3.90
C VAL A 7 -3.94 -1.10 3.40
N ALA A 8 -4.50 -2.30 3.41
CA ALA A 8 -3.88 -3.48 2.84
C ALA A 8 -4.19 -3.60 1.35
N VAL A 9 -3.19 -3.90 0.53
CA VAL A 9 -3.34 -4.09 -0.93
C VAL A 9 -2.61 -5.36 -1.34
N THR A 10 -3.34 -6.33 -1.91
CA THR A 10 -2.74 -7.55 -2.47
C THR A 10 -2.35 -7.36 -3.94
N GLY A 11 -1.39 -8.13 -4.45
CA GLY A 11 -0.91 -7.95 -5.83
C GLY A 11 -0.27 -6.58 -6.04
N ALA A 12 0.41 -6.08 -5.01
CA ALA A 12 0.94 -4.72 -4.95
C ALA A 12 1.97 -4.40 -6.06
N ALA A 13 2.69 -5.40 -6.56
CA ALA A 13 3.62 -5.26 -7.68
C ALA A 13 2.94 -5.41 -9.06
N GLY A 14 1.65 -5.76 -9.10
CA GLY A 14 0.89 -5.87 -10.34
C GLY A 14 0.53 -4.51 -10.95
N GLN A 15 0.11 -4.51 -12.21
CA GLN A 15 -0.22 -3.28 -12.96
C GLN A 15 -1.31 -2.42 -12.29
N ILE A 16 -2.35 -3.08 -11.76
CA ILE A 16 -3.43 -2.38 -11.04
C ILE A 16 -2.90 -1.84 -9.71
N GLY A 17 -2.12 -2.64 -8.97
CA GLY A 17 -1.47 -2.21 -7.72
C GLY A 17 -0.61 -0.97 -7.95
N TYR A 18 0.26 -1.02 -8.96
CA TYR A 18 1.13 0.10 -9.33
C TYR A 18 0.35 1.38 -9.62
N SER A 19 -0.77 1.33 -10.35
CA SER A 19 -1.57 2.54 -10.60
C SER A 19 -2.37 3.01 -9.38
N LEU A 20 -2.77 2.09 -8.51
CA LEU A 20 -3.64 2.35 -7.37
C LEU A 20 -2.89 2.99 -6.19
N LEU A 21 -1.68 2.50 -5.88
CA LEU A 21 -0.97 2.87 -4.65
C LEU A 21 -0.63 4.37 -4.57
N PHE A 22 -0.19 4.99 -5.66
CA PHE A 22 0.11 6.43 -5.69
C PHE A 22 -1.15 7.28 -5.47
N ARG A 23 -2.31 6.84 -5.95
CA ARG A 23 -3.59 7.54 -5.74
C ARG A 23 -4.09 7.41 -4.30
N ILE A 24 -3.83 6.26 -3.66
CA ILE A 24 -4.11 6.10 -2.24
C ILE A 24 -3.19 7.04 -1.43
N ALA A 25 -1.89 7.01 -1.69
CA ALA A 25 -0.90 7.85 -1.00
C ALA A 25 -1.12 9.35 -1.24
N SER A 26 -1.66 9.75 -2.39
CA SER A 26 -2.03 11.15 -2.69
C SER A 26 -3.31 11.62 -1.98
N GLY A 27 -4.03 10.71 -1.31
CA GLY A 27 -5.29 11.01 -0.62
C GLY A 27 -6.53 11.01 -1.53
N GLU A 28 -6.46 10.52 -2.77
CA GLU A 28 -7.63 10.45 -3.65
C GLU A 28 -8.68 9.41 -3.19
N MET A 29 -8.26 8.39 -2.44
CA MET A 29 -9.17 7.34 -1.96
C MET A 29 -9.95 7.75 -0.70
N LEU A 30 -9.26 8.34 0.28
CA LEU A 30 -9.82 8.60 1.63
C LEU A 30 -9.92 10.08 1.99
N GLY A 31 -9.53 10.98 1.08
CA GLY A 31 -9.56 12.43 1.28
C GLY A 31 -8.18 13.03 1.58
N LYS A 32 -8.05 14.33 1.34
CA LYS A 32 -6.78 15.08 1.44
C LYS A 32 -6.36 15.41 2.89
N ASP A 33 -7.10 14.95 3.89
CA ASP A 33 -6.83 15.16 5.31
C ASP A 33 -6.64 13.85 6.10
N GLN A 34 -6.59 12.70 5.41
CA GLN A 34 -6.51 11.37 5.99
C GLN A 34 -5.14 10.72 5.70
N PRO A 35 -4.23 10.65 6.68
CA PRO A 35 -2.99 9.90 6.52
C PRO A 35 -3.26 8.41 6.35
N VAL A 36 -2.37 7.71 5.67
CA VAL A 36 -2.47 6.27 5.37
C VAL A 36 -1.19 5.53 5.68
N ILE A 37 -1.33 4.26 6.07
CA ILE A 37 -0.24 3.29 6.13
C ILE A 37 -0.55 2.22 5.09
N LEU A 38 0.33 2.03 4.11
CA LEU A 38 0.16 1.02 3.08
C LEU A 38 0.74 -0.32 3.55
N GLN A 39 -0.06 -1.38 3.47
CA GLN A 39 0.37 -2.75 3.78
C GLN A 39 0.29 -3.59 2.50
N LEU A 40 1.45 -3.76 1.87
CA LEU A 40 1.62 -4.32 0.55
C LEU A 40 1.86 -5.83 0.64
N LEU A 41 0.92 -6.62 0.13
CA LEU A 41 1.02 -8.07 0.04
C LEU A 41 1.28 -8.49 -1.41
N ASP A 42 2.32 -9.27 -1.62
CA ASP A 42 2.53 -9.95 -2.89
C ASP A 42 3.24 -11.29 -2.68
N LEU A 43 3.31 -12.10 -3.73
CA LEU A 43 3.94 -13.41 -3.67
C LEU A 43 5.45 -13.29 -3.38
N PRO A 44 6.09 -14.32 -2.81
CA PRO A 44 7.52 -14.30 -2.48
C PRO A 44 8.40 -13.87 -3.67
N GLN A 45 8.10 -14.35 -4.87
CA GLN A 45 8.83 -14.00 -6.09
C GLN A 45 8.66 -12.53 -6.55
N ALA A 46 7.63 -11.83 -6.07
CA ALA A 46 7.35 -10.45 -6.41
C ALA A 46 7.89 -9.45 -5.37
N GLN A 47 8.43 -9.92 -4.24
CA GLN A 47 8.87 -9.05 -3.14
C GLN A 47 9.92 -8.02 -3.54
N THR A 48 10.84 -8.35 -4.46
CA THR A 48 11.80 -7.38 -5.01
C THR A 48 11.11 -6.26 -5.78
N ALA A 49 10.07 -6.60 -6.56
CA ALA A 49 9.30 -5.61 -7.30
C ALA A 49 8.47 -4.73 -6.34
N VAL A 50 7.84 -5.31 -5.31
CA VAL A 50 7.13 -4.54 -4.28
C VAL A 50 8.06 -3.53 -3.60
N LYS A 51 9.31 -3.92 -3.28
CA LYS A 51 10.31 -2.99 -2.74
C LYS A 51 10.65 -1.87 -3.73
N GLY A 52 10.70 -2.16 -5.03
CA GLY A 52 10.79 -1.16 -6.10
C GLY A 52 9.67 -0.12 -6.00
N VAL A 53 8.42 -0.58 -5.92
CA VAL A 53 7.26 0.30 -5.77
C VAL A 53 7.31 1.13 -4.47
N MET A 54 7.81 0.55 -3.37
CA MET A 54 8.02 1.31 -2.12
C MET A 54 9.02 2.44 -2.30
N MET A 55 10.15 2.21 -2.97
CA MET A 55 11.14 3.26 -3.25
C MET A 55 10.51 4.39 -4.08
N GLU A 56 9.72 4.06 -5.10
CA GLU A 56 9.03 5.07 -5.90
C GLU A 56 8.00 5.88 -5.10
N LEU A 57 7.30 5.24 -4.15
CA LEU A 57 6.38 5.92 -3.24
C LEU A 57 7.10 6.85 -2.25
N GLU A 58 8.30 6.47 -1.78
CA GLU A 58 9.16 7.32 -0.96
C GLU A 58 9.65 8.55 -1.73
N ASP A 59 10.09 8.36 -2.97
CA ASP A 59 10.55 9.44 -3.86
C ASP A 59 9.43 10.47 -4.18
N CYS A 60 8.17 10.05 -4.13
CA CYS A 60 7.03 10.96 -4.30
C CYS A 60 6.80 11.90 -3.11
N ALA A 61 7.42 11.64 -1.96
CA ALA A 61 7.32 12.45 -0.74
C ALA A 61 5.86 12.81 -0.36
N PHE A 62 4.92 11.86 -0.49
CA PHE A 62 3.51 12.12 -0.21
C PHE A 62 3.29 12.48 1.26
N PRO A 63 2.71 13.67 1.57
CA PRO A 63 2.54 14.13 2.95
C PRO A 63 1.53 13.28 3.76
N LEU A 64 0.68 12.50 3.08
CA LEU A 64 -0.31 11.62 3.70
C LEU A 64 0.21 10.19 3.89
N LEU A 65 1.35 9.82 3.30
CA LEU A 65 1.93 8.49 3.45
C LEU A 65 2.70 8.41 4.77
N ALA A 66 2.02 7.94 5.83
CA ALA A 66 2.58 7.87 7.17
C ALA A 66 3.48 6.65 7.39
N GLY A 67 3.45 5.66 6.50
CA GLY A 67 4.31 4.50 6.54
C GLY A 67 3.94 3.43 5.52
N MET A 68 4.82 2.46 5.36
CA MET A 68 4.64 1.34 4.46
C MET A 68 5.18 0.05 5.09
N VAL A 69 4.55 -1.07 4.75
CA VAL A 69 5.00 -2.42 5.09
C VAL A 69 4.86 -3.26 3.82
N ALA A 70 5.90 -3.98 3.42
CA ALA A 70 5.82 -5.01 2.38
C ALA A 70 6.11 -6.38 2.97
N THR A 71 5.33 -7.38 2.53
CA THR A 71 5.44 -8.75 3.02
C THR A 71 4.81 -9.73 2.04
N ASP A 72 5.18 -11.00 2.17
CA ASP A 72 4.52 -12.15 1.55
C ASP A 72 3.64 -12.94 2.53
N ASP A 73 3.58 -12.52 3.80
CA ASP A 73 2.72 -13.11 4.83
C ASP A 73 1.39 -12.33 4.94
N PRO A 74 0.24 -12.94 4.61
CA PRO A 74 -1.06 -12.32 4.76
C PRO A 74 -1.37 -11.86 6.19
N ASN A 75 -0.86 -12.55 7.22
CA ASN A 75 -1.09 -12.17 8.61
C ASN A 75 -0.42 -10.84 8.95
N VAL A 76 0.75 -10.57 8.37
CA VAL A 76 1.46 -9.30 8.52
C VAL A 76 0.76 -8.21 7.69
N ALA A 77 0.38 -8.53 6.44
CA ALA A 77 -0.26 -7.56 5.56
C ALA A 77 -1.65 -7.12 6.06
N PHE A 78 -2.43 -8.01 6.65
CA PHE A 78 -3.78 -7.71 7.14
C PHE A 78 -3.83 -7.31 8.61
N LYS A 79 -2.69 -7.29 9.31
CA LYS A 79 -2.64 -6.88 10.70
C LYS A 79 -3.20 -5.47 10.88
N ASP A 80 -4.28 -5.35 11.65
CA ASP A 80 -4.99 -4.10 11.95
C ASP A 80 -5.49 -3.34 10.71
N ALA A 81 -5.62 -4.02 9.56
CA ALA A 81 -6.10 -3.40 8.34
C ALA A 81 -7.55 -2.93 8.51
N GLN A 82 -7.80 -1.66 8.16
CA GLN A 82 -9.13 -1.06 8.20
C GLN A 82 -9.79 -1.05 6.82
N VAL A 83 -8.97 -1.07 5.78
CA VAL A 83 -9.38 -1.24 4.39
C VAL A 83 -8.49 -2.31 3.77
N ALA A 84 -9.08 -3.23 3.00
CA ALA A 84 -8.35 -4.25 2.26
C ALA A 84 -8.80 -4.25 0.78
N LEU A 85 -7.85 -4.02 -0.13
CA LEU A 85 -8.06 -4.12 -1.58
C LEU A 85 -7.42 -5.40 -2.09
N LEU A 86 -8.27 -6.40 -2.39
CA LEU A 86 -7.84 -7.74 -2.82
C LEU A 86 -7.70 -7.78 -4.35
N VAL A 87 -6.64 -7.16 -4.87
CA VAL A 87 -6.40 -7.02 -6.32
C VAL A 87 -5.71 -8.25 -6.92
N GLY A 88 -4.76 -8.84 -6.19
CA GLY A 88 -4.05 -10.05 -6.64
C GLY A 88 -4.98 -11.26 -6.70
N ALA A 89 -5.14 -11.84 -7.89
CA ALA A 89 -5.94 -13.04 -8.14
C ALA A 89 -5.26 -13.94 -9.19
N ARG A 90 -5.77 -15.17 -9.35
CA ARG A 90 -5.44 -16.10 -10.44
C ARG A 90 -6.65 -16.31 -11.33
#